data_AF-A0A530YYM6-F1
#
_entry.id   AF-A0A530YYM6-F1
#
_cell.length_a   1.000
_cell.length_b   1.000
_cell.length_c   1.000
_cell.angle_alpha   90.00
_cell.angle_beta   90.00
_cell.angle_gamma   90.00
#
_symmetry.space_group_name_H-M   'P 1'
#
loop_
_entity.id
_entity.type
_entity.pdbx_description
1 polymer ?
#
loop_
_entity_poly.entity_id
_entity_poly.type
_entity_poly.pdbx_seq_one_letter_code
_entity_poly.pdbx_strand_id
1 'polypeptide(L)' 'MGKRQNAPDGEAMSELELAAHQALAAADGDAVVALLNVLDRCARLERDLALSRGAVSNGFSRGWHKACS' A
#
# COMPACT_ATOMS: atom_id res chain seq x y z
N MET A 1 22.68 -25.88 -29.19
CA MET A 1 22.74 -24.82 -28.14
C MET A 1 21.49 -23.97 -28.27
N GLY A 2 20.47 -24.24 -27.45
CA GLY A 2 19.21 -23.48 -27.48
C GLY A 2 19.40 -22.13 -26.83
N LYS A 3 19.06 -21.05 -27.54
CA LYS A 3 18.99 -19.70 -26.99
C LYS A 3 18.05 -19.73 -25.77
N ARG A 4 18.58 -19.37 -24.60
CA ARG A 4 17.74 -18.97 -23.46
C ARG A 4 16.99 -17.73 -23.92
N GLN A 5 15.71 -17.91 -24.19
CA GLN A 5 14.80 -16.83 -24.49
C GLN A 5 14.73 -16.02 -23.19
N ASN A 6 15.33 -14.83 -23.19
CA ASN A 6 15.13 -13.90 -22.10
C ASN A 6 13.61 -13.65 -22.02
N ALA A 7 13.02 -13.87 -20.85
CA ALA A 7 11.62 -13.54 -20.64
C ALA A 7 11.41 -12.05 -21.01
N PRO A 8 10.28 -11.69 -21.62
CA PRO A 8 10.06 -10.33 -22.09
C PRO A 8 10.18 -9.37 -20.91
N ASP A 9 11.14 -8.45 -20.99
CA ASP A 9 11.18 -7.26 -20.16
C ASP A 9 9.90 -6.47 -20.39
N GLY A 10 9.14 -6.18 -19.33
CA GLY A 10 8.42 -4.91 -19.27
C GLY A 10 6.89 -4.94 -19.26
N GLU A 11 6.24 -5.87 -18.57
CA GLU A 11 5.10 -5.41 -17.76
C GLU A 11 5.71 -4.83 -16.48
N ALA A 12 5.78 -3.50 -16.40
CA ALA A 12 6.20 -2.83 -15.17
C ALA A 12 5.28 -3.34 -14.05
N MET A 13 5.83 -4.14 -13.13
CA MET A 13 5.09 -4.65 -12.00
C MET A 13 4.34 -3.51 -11.33
N SER A 14 3.06 -3.74 -11.04
CA SER A 14 2.26 -2.74 -10.35
C SER A 14 2.93 -2.38 -9.03
N GLU A 15 2.82 -1.12 -8.58
CA GLU A 15 3.31 -0.71 -7.26
C GLU A 15 2.76 -1.61 -6.15
N LEU A 16 1.52 -2.09 -6.31
CA LEU A 16 0.88 -3.01 -5.39
C LEU A 16 1.54 -4.39 -5.38
N GLU A 17 1.90 -4.89 -6.57
CA GLU A 17 2.61 -6.17 -6.69
C GLU A 17 4.01 -6.07 -6.10
N LEU A 18 4.73 -4.97 -6.35
CA LEU A 18 6.02 -4.73 -5.72
C LEU A 18 5.91 -4.67 -4.19
N ALA A 19 4.90 -3.99 -3.67
CA ALA A 19 4.65 -3.93 -2.22
C ALA A 19 4.33 -5.32 -1.63
N ALA A 20 3.60 -6.17 -2.35
CA ALA A 20 3.34 -7.54 -1.93
C ALA A 20 4.62 -8.38 -1.87
N HIS A 21 5.50 -8.26 -2.86
CA HIS A 21 6.80 -8.94 -2.85
C HIS A 21 7.71 -8.44 -1.73
N GLN A 22 7.71 -7.14 -1.45
CA GLN A 22 8.44 -6.58 -0.32
C GLN A 22 7.90 -7.09 1.03
N ALA A 23 6.58 -7.21 1.18
CA ALA A 23 5.97 -7.75 2.38
C ALA A 23 6.34 -9.22 2.60
N LEU A 24 6.35 -10.03 1.53
CA LEU A 24 6.82 -11.41 1.58
C LEU A 24 8.31 -11.51 1.92
N ALA A 25 9.15 -10.67 1.31
CA ALA A 25 10.58 -10.63 1.59
C ALA A 25 10.87 -10.25 3.05
N ALA A 26 10.10 -9.32 3.62
CA ALA A 26 10.22 -8.92 5.03
C ALA A 26 9.75 -9.99 6.02
N ALA A 27 8.99 -10.99 5.56
CA ALA A 27 8.53 -12.13 6.33
C ALA A 27 9.31 -13.41 6.03
N ASP A 28 10.51 -13.30 5.44
CA ASP A 28 11.36 -14.44 5.03
C ASP A 28 10.61 -15.45 4.13
N GLY A 29 9.65 -14.97 3.35
CA GLY A 29 8.80 -15.79 2.47
C GLY A 29 7.58 -16.43 3.13
N ASP A 30 7.36 -16.22 4.44
CA ASP A 30 6.15 -16.69 5.12
C ASP A 30 4.95 -15.82 4.76
N ALA A 31 4.06 -16.35 3.93
CA ALA A 31 2.87 -15.67 3.45
C ALA A 31 1.85 -15.35 4.56
N VAL A 32 1.76 -16.21 5.59
CA VAL A 32 0.83 -15.99 6.71
C VAL A 32 1.33 -14.82 7.56
N VAL A 33 2.62 -14.81 7.89
CA VAL A 33 3.24 -13.71 8.63
C VAL A 33 3.18 -12.40 7.85
N ALA A 34 3.47 -12.42 6.55
CA ALA A 34 3.35 -11.24 5.69
C ALA A 34 1.92 -10.67 5.70
N LEU A 35 0.91 -11.53 5.56
CA LEU A 35 -0.49 -11.12 5.58
C LEU A 35 -0.89 -10.53 6.94
N LEU A 36 -0.50 -11.18 8.04
CA LEU A 36 -0.78 -10.68 9.40
C LEU A 36 -0.15 -9.31 9.64
N ASN A 37 1.09 -9.10 9.20
CA ASN A 37 1.78 -7.81 9.31
C ASN A 37 1.09 -6.70 8.51
N VAL A 38 0.64 -7.01 7.28
CA VAL A 38 -0.11 -6.05 6.45
C VAL A 38 -1.45 -5.70 7.10
N LEU A 39 -2.19 -6.70 7.60
CA LEU A 39 -3.48 -6.49 8.26
C LEU A 39 -3.35 -5.64 9.55
N ASP A 40 -2.34 -5.89 10.39
CA ASP A 40 -2.09 -5.05 11.58
C ASP A 40 -1.79 -3.60 11.19
N ARG A 41 -0.99 -3.40 10.13
CA ARG A 41 -0.68 -2.06 9.62
C ARG A 41 -1.92 -1.35 9.08
N CYS A 42 -2.77 -2.03 8.32
CA CYS A 42 -4.06 -1.50 7.87
C CYS A 42 -4.95 -1.08 9.05
N ALA A 43 -5.09 -1.95 10.06
CA ALA A 43 -5.90 -1.66 11.24
C ALA A 43 -5.38 -0.46 12.04
N ARG A 44 -4.06 -0.23 12.08
CA ARG A 44 -3.46 0.97 12.67
C ARG A 44 -3.79 2.22 11.86
N LEU A 45 -3.60 2.17 10.55
CA LEU A 45 -3.88 3.30 9.65
C LEU A 45 -5.36 3.68 9.67
N GLU A 46 -6.28 2.72 9.72
CA GLU A 46 -7.72 2.98 9.86
C GLU A 46 -8.05 3.67 11.18
N ARG A 47 -7.42 3.25 12.29
CA ARG A 47 -7.57 3.91 13.58
C ARG A 47 -7.04 5.34 13.55
N ASP A 48 -5.85 5.55 13.00
CA ASP A 48 -5.24 6.88 12.90
C ASP A 48 -6.06 7.80 11.97
N LEU A 49 -6.62 7.24 10.89
CA LEU A 49 -7.53 7.96 10.00
C LEU A 49 -8.85 8.31 10.69
N ALA A 50 -9.41 7.42 11.52
CA ALA A 50 -10.60 7.72 12.31
C ALA A 50 -10.33 8.83 13.35
N LEU A 51 -9.20 8.76 14.05
CA LEU A 51 -8.78 9.77 15.03
C LEU A 51 -8.55 11.13 14.38
N SER A 52 -7.83 11.17 13.25
CA SER A 52 -7.59 12.41 12.51
C SER A 52 -8.88 13.01 11.97
N ARG A 53 -9.82 12.21 11.44
CA ARG A 53 -11.13 12.71 11.01
C ARG A 53 -11.95 13.32 12.15
N GLY A 54 -11.82 12.80 13.37
CA GLY A 54 -12.44 13.40 14.57
C GLY A 54 -11.77 14.70 15.03
N ALA A 55 -10.45 14.84 14.80
CA ALA A 55 -9.65 15.99 15.18
C ALA A 55 -9.69 17.15 14.16
N VAL A 56 -10.07 16.87 12.91
CA VAL A 56 -10.31 17.89 11.87
C VAL A 56 -11.60 18.64 12.23
N SER A 57 -11.46 19.78 12.91
CA SER A 57 -12.61 20.68 13.13
C SER A 57 -13.22 21.09 11.78
N ASN A 58 -14.53 21.34 11.76
CA ASN A 58 -15.26 21.94 10.61
C ASN A 58 -14.61 23.25 10.08
N GLY A 59 -13.67 23.86 10.81
CA GLY A 59 -12.89 25.03 10.38
C GLY A 59 -11.69 24.72 9.47
N PHE A 60 -11.13 23.52 9.50
CA PHE A 60 -9.97 23.14 8.67
C PHE A 60 -10.38 22.74 7.23
N SER A 61 -11.65 22.34 7.03
CA SER A 61 -12.21 21.97 5.72
C SER A 61 -12.43 23.13 4.74
N ARG A 62 -12.21 24.39 5.12
CA ARG A 62 -12.42 25.54 4.22
C ARG A 62 -11.37 25.62 3.09
N GLY A 63 -10.21 25.00 3.26
CA GLY A 63 -9.14 24.95 2.24
C GLY A 63 -9.05 23.65 1.44
N TRP A 64 -9.57 22.53 1.96
CA TRP A 64 -9.43 21.21 1.31
C TRP A 64 -10.57 20.85 0.34
N HIS A 65 -11.70 21.57 0.39
CA HIS A 65 -12.90 21.28 -0.41
C HIS A 65 -13.33 22.41 -1.38
N LYS A 66 -12.48 23.39 -1.70
CA LYS A 66 -12.70 24.32 -2.83
C LYS A 66 -11.41 24.40 -3.66
N ALA A 67 -11.38 24.19 -4.98
CA ALA A 67 -12.45 24.34 -5.97
C ALA A 67 -12.28 23.36 -7.14
N CYS A 68 -13.30 22.54 -7.38
CA CYS A 68 -13.78 22.34 -8.75
C CYS A 68 -14.97 23.27 -8.90
N SER A 69 -14.74 24.41 -9.56
CA SER A 69 -15.79 25.14 -10.27
C SER A 69 -16.05 24.44 -11.61
#